data_AF-A0A936DAU4-F1
#
_entry.id   AF-A0A936DAU4-F1
#
_cell.length_a   1.000
_cell.length_b   1.000
_cell.length_c   1.000
_cell.angle_alpha   90.00
_cell.angle_beta   90.00
_cell.angle_gamma   90.00
#
_symmetry.space_group_name_H-M   'P 1'
#
loop_
_entity.id
_entity.type
_entity.pdbx_description
1 polymer ?
#
loop_
_entity_poly.entity_id
_entity_poly.type
_entity_poly.pdbx_seq_one_letter_code
_entity_poly.pdbx_strand_id
1 'polypeptide(L)'
;MADTHRRPGRWRNRLAWLLPAWLWLAGGDAEAAGPRDDVRTAYAASKDQFNNLELETALATLDAAVTRAEGAGLAGDPSLGPIHVLRGGIIFSNTGNKAQSLAAFKQAVACDYNVTLPIELRSPELQKLLEEARRSVQRPSNDGIVHTPPTFQRGADVEFSALANVALPDGAQMVLYWRKADSDAEFTGVSMEVFGNSGTATVAAAEHGDAAIQYFFYAFDARNAQLANRGDKDHPLTLEPTGEAGGGGTGDGGGGTGDGVGAGGNGTGDEGGSKPRKPRKPGGKSKLPRVFINIGVGTGFGIARGVAELTYQQFTPGPGSQSYQTREQACAIERWFAAKGPLAGDQVTFSQHLQQISTLPGAIPGGTDTAALTAAYDPNYCGRRHPVTTGLASAPFHIAPEIGVRVSKRIVLSLFTRLQVVSGSKVFTEDPSKQATDSFVNEVRSANPPGFRRKPPFTWAIGLKFKYFFGQEDKKFRVFAGAFAGYGTSRLRVNMGFSNDRNGNSVPDAIDIAYSGPADPATGQVDVANCTAVWPYADGCNATNESDRMLAGSVAANTPSTDTRIDTVKIGPGFVGGLVGFNYQIVKNFALFAELDVGGWFPSTASLLFDLTLGPVITF
;
A
#
# COMPACT_ATOMS: atom_id res chain seq x y z
N MET A 1 68.34 44.40 8.40
CA MET A 1 68.24 43.05 8.99
C MET A 1 66.90 43.02 9.73
N ALA A 2 65.80 42.66 9.06
CA ALA A 2 65.19 41.31 9.07
C ALA A 2 65.13 40.77 10.52
N ASP A 3 63.99 40.63 11.19
CA ASP A 3 62.83 39.84 10.75
C ASP A 3 61.58 40.21 11.59
N THR A 4 60.41 40.11 10.98
CA THR A 4 59.11 40.54 11.50
C THR A 4 58.27 39.36 12.01
N HIS A 5 57.79 39.45 13.24
CA HIS A 5 56.84 38.50 13.83
C HIS A 5 55.52 38.42 13.05
N ARG A 6 55.17 37.24 12.53
CA ARG A 6 53.79 36.85 12.18
C ARG A 6 53.39 35.58 12.94
N ARG A 7 52.28 35.69 13.70
CA ARG A 7 51.55 34.56 14.29
C ARG A 7 50.55 33.99 13.28
N PRO A 8 50.27 32.68 13.27
CA PRO A 8 49.34 32.05 12.34
C PRO A 8 47.88 32.23 12.78
N GLY A 9 47.00 32.39 11.78
CA GLY A 9 45.58 32.69 11.92
C GLY A 9 44.76 31.53 12.48
N ARG A 10 43.85 31.89 13.40
CA ARG A 10 42.71 31.09 13.84
C ARG A 10 41.54 31.37 12.90
N TRP A 11 41.13 30.38 12.12
CA TRP A 11 39.80 30.32 11.50
C TRP A 11 39.10 29.08 12.05
N ARG A 12 38.18 29.29 13.00
CA ARG A 12 37.20 28.29 13.44
C ARG A 12 36.04 28.97 14.18
N ASN A 13 34.85 28.55 13.77
CA ASN A 13 33.55 28.66 14.44
C ASN A 13 32.83 30.02 14.39
N ARG A 14 31.79 30.08 13.55
CA ARG A 14 30.37 30.33 13.94
C ARG A 14 29.52 30.58 12.68
N LEU A 15 28.54 29.71 12.43
CA LEU A 15 27.26 29.90 11.72
C LEU A 15 26.67 28.47 11.64
N ALA A 16 25.87 27.92 12.56
CA ALA A 16 24.73 28.44 13.32
C ALA A 16 23.58 28.91 12.43
N TRP A 17 22.69 27.94 12.16
CA TRP A 17 21.23 28.07 12.00
C TRP A 17 20.70 28.88 10.81
N LEU A 18 20.01 28.19 9.89
CA LEU A 18 18.73 28.56 9.25
C LEU A 18 18.44 27.52 8.13
N LEU A 19 17.77 26.42 8.49
CA LEU A 19 17.03 25.58 7.55
C LEU A 19 15.55 25.75 7.91
N PRO A 20 14.70 26.29 7.03
CA PRO A 20 13.26 26.30 7.28
C PRO A 20 12.75 24.88 7.11
N ALA A 21 12.30 24.30 8.21
CA ALA A 21 11.46 23.12 8.23
C ALA A 21 10.13 23.45 7.55
N TRP A 22 9.90 22.89 6.37
CA TRP A 22 8.57 22.74 5.81
C TRP A 22 7.90 21.59 6.56
N LEU A 23 7.46 21.86 7.79
CA LEU A 23 6.49 21.05 8.50
C LEU A 23 5.11 21.58 8.08
N TRP A 24 4.43 20.87 7.20
CA TRP A 24 3.01 21.07 6.99
C TRP A 24 2.30 20.64 8.29
N LEU A 25 1.79 21.63 9.03
CA LEU A 25 0.74 21.45 10.02
C LEU A 25 -0.56 21.20 9.27
N ALA A 26 -0.86 19.93 8.98
CA ALA A 26 -2.22 19.50 8.70
C ALA A 26 -2.85 19.08 10.03
N GLY A 27 -3.29 20.07 10.81
CA GLY A 27 -4.37 19.86 11.77
C GLY A 27 -5.67 19.90 10.98
N GLY A 28 -6.06 18.75 10.44
CA GLY A 28 -7.43 18.52 10.00
C GLY A 28 -8.10 17.69 11.08
N ASP A 29 -9.17 18.22 11.65
CA ASP A 29 -10.14 17.40 12.36
C ASP A 29 -10.49 16.21 11.46
N ALA A 30 -10.44 15.00 11.99
CA ALA A 30 -10.87 13.80 11.26
C ALA A 30 -12.39 13.87 11.10
N GLU A 31 -12.84 14.59 10.08
CA GLU A 31 -14.19 14.50 9.57
C GLU A 31 -14.45 13.03 9.24
N ALA A 32 -15.56 12.49 9.74
CA ALA A 32 -15.91 11.10 9.50
C ALA A 32 -15.95 10.85 7.98
N ALA A 33 -15.11 9.92 7.51
CA ALA A 33 -14.98 9.59 6.10
C ALA A 33 -16.37 9.33 5.49
N GLY A 34 -16.66 9.94 4.34
CA GLY A 34 -17.99 9.88 3.73
C GLY A 34 -18.30 8.48 3.16
N PRO A 35 -19.56 8.18 2.81
CA PRO A 35 -19.93 6.87 2.25
C PRO A 35 -19.13 6.45 0.99
N ARG A 36 -18.63 7.39 0.20
CA ARG A 36 -17.74 7.10 -0.95
C ARG A 36 -16.30 6.77 -0.54
N ASP A 37 -15.81 7.33 0.57
CA ASP A 37 -14.51 6.95 1.14
C ASP A 37 -14.51 5.52 1.66
N ASP A 38 -15.62 5.10 2.27
CA ASP A 38 -15.83 3.72 2.69
C ASP A 38 -15.79 2.74 1.50
N VAL A 39 -16.39 3.13 0.36
CA VAL A 39 -16.33 2.37 -0.88
C VAL A 39 -14.88 2.24 -1.38
N ARG A 40 -14.13 3.34 -1.42
CA ARG A 40 -12.70 3.34 -1.83
C ARG A 40 -11.85 2.47 -0.90
N THR A 41 -12.05 2.61 0.40
CA THR A 41 -11.34 1.83 1.42
C THR A 41 -11.63 0.34 1.28
N ALA A 42 -12.89 -0.03 1.09
CA ALA A 42 -13.30 -1.41 0.88
C ALA A 42 -12.74 -1.99 -0.42
N TYR A 43 -12.71 -1.22 -1.51
CA TYR A 43 -12.08 -1.64 -2.77
C TYR A 43 -10.59 -1.92 -2.57
N ALA A 44 -9.85 -1.03 -1.92
CA ALA A 44 -8.44 -1.22 -1.63
C ALA A 44 -8.18 -2.46 -0.76
N ALA A 45 -8.97 -2.64 0.31
CA ALA A 45 -8.89 -3.81 1.19
C ALA A 45 -9.20 -5.12 0.43
N SER A 46 -10.24 -5.13 -0.39
CA SER A 46 -10.64 -6.30 -1.18
C SER A 46 -9.63 -6.66 -2.25
N LYS A 47 -9.02 -5.65 -2.88
CA LYS A 47 -7.94 -5.83 -3.85
C LYS A 47 -6.71 -6.43 -3.17
N ASP A 48 -6.37 -5.95 -1.97
CA ASP A 48 -5.31 -6.54 -1.16
C ASP A 48 -5.62 -8.00 -0.80
N GLN A 49 -6.84 -8.32 -0.37
CA GLN A 49 -7.28 -9.69 -0.06
C GLN A 49 -7.24 -10.60 -1.29
N PHE A 50 -7.74 -10.13 -2.43
CA PHE A 50 -7.67 -10.82 -3.72
C PHE A 50 -6.23 -11.17 -4.11
N ASN A 51 -5.31 -10.20 -3.99
CA ASN A 51 -3.89 -10.40 -4.26
C ASN A 51 -3.22 -11.42 -3.30
N ASN A 52 -3.87 -11.74 -2.17
CA ASN A 52 -3.42 -12.76 -1.22
C ASN A 52 -4.15 -14.09 -1.38
N LEU A 53 -4.98 -14.23 -2.43
CA LEU A 53 -5.84 -15.41 -2.66
C LEU A 53 -6.91 -15.62 -1.58
N GLU A 54 -7.28 -14.58 -0.85
CA GLU A 54 -8.38 -14.59 0.14
C GLU A 54 -9.71 -14.28 -0.56
N LEU A 55 -10.09 -15.11 -1.53
CA LEU A 55 -11.18 -14.79 -2.46
C LEU A 55 -12.54 -14.66 -1.77
N GLU A 56 -12.83 -15.49 -0.78
CA GLU A 56 -14.08 -15.43 -0.01
C GLU A 56 -14.15 -14.19 0.88
N THR A 57 -13.06 -13.86 1.59
CA THR A 57 -12.96 -12.65 2.41
C THR A 57 -13.04 -11.38 1.57
N ALA A 58 -12.39 -11.38 0.41
CA ALA A 58 -12.48 -10.30 -0.57
C ALA A 58 -13.92 -10.09 -1.04
N LEU A 59 -14.62 -11.17 -1.37
CA LEU A 59 -16.02 -11.11 -1.80
C LEU A 59 -16.93 -10.58 -0.69
N ALA A 60 -16.78 -11.07 0.54
CA ALA A 60 -17.55 -10.60 1.70
C ALA A 60 -17.31 -9.12 2.00
N THR A 61 -16.07 -8.64 1.85
CA THR A 61 -15.72 -7.23 2.06
C THR A 61 -16.39 -6.33 1.03
N LEU A 62 -16.42 -6.74 -0.24
CA LEU A 62 -17.13 -6.02 -1.31
C LEU A 62 -18.64 -6.01 -1.08
N ASP A 63 -19.24 -7.15 -0.74
CA ASP A 63 -20.69 -7.27 -0.52
C ASP A 63 -21.16 -6.40 0.65
N ALA A 64 -20.39 -6.37 1.74
CA ALA A 64 -20.67 -5.48 2.87
C ALA A 64 -20.55 -4.00 2.51
N ALA A 65 -19.58 -3.64 1.66
CA ALA A 65 -19.40 -2.26 1.20
C ALA A 65 -20.54 -1.79 0.29
N VAL A 66 -20.98 -2.62 -0.66
CA VAL A 66 -22.18 -2.34 -1.49
C VAL A 66 -23.39 -2.10 -0.60
N THR A 67 -23.63 -3.00 0.36
CA THR A 67 -24.78 -2.89 1.28
C THR A 67 -24.76 -1.57 2.07
N ARG A 68 -23.60 -1.18 2.61
CA ARG A 68 -23.46 0.09 3.33
C ARG A 68 -23.67 1.30 2.42
N ALA A 69 -23.08 1.29 1.24
CA ALA A 69 -23.20 2.39 0.27
C ALA A 69 -24.66 2.57 -0.19
N GLU A 70 -25.35 1.48 -0.52
CA GLU A 70 -26.77 1.51 -0.87
C GLU A 70 -27.64 2.02 0.29
N GLY A 71 -27.36 1.58 1.52
CA GLY A 71 -28.02 2.08 2.73
C GLY A 71 -27.79 3.58 2.99
N ALA A 72 -26.68 4.13 2.49
CA ALA A 72 -26.35 5.55 2.53
C ALA A 72 -26.89 6.34 1.31
N GLY A 73 -27.71 5.72 0.46
CA GLY A 73 -28.32 6.36 -0.71
C GLY A 73 -27.45 6.36 -1.97
N LEU A 74 -26.33 5.64 -2.00
CA LEU A 74 -25.45 5.51 -3.16
C LEU A 74 -25.83 4.36 -4.11
N ALA A 75 -27.09 3.94 -4.11
CA ALA A 75 -27.55 2.88 -5.01
C ALA A 75 -27.38 3.29 -6.48
N GLY A 76 -26.59 2.53 -7.24
CA GLY A 76 -26.23 2.85 -8.62
C GLY A 76 -25.21 3.97 -8.79
N ASP A 77 -24.59 4.44 -7.70
CA ASP A 77 -23.55 5.47 -7.77
C ASP A 77 -22.33 4.95 -8.57
N PRO A 78 -21.71 5.78 -9.44
CA PRO A 78 -20.58 5.36 -10.27
C PRO A 78 -19.37 4.83 -9.49
N SER A 79 -19.19 5.24 -8.23
CA SER A 79 -18.13 4.70 -7.36
C SER A 79 -18.28 3.20 -7.08
N LEU A 80 -19.47 2.61 -7.25
CA LEU A 80 -19.70 1.17 -7.14
C LEU A 80 -19.27 0.38 -8.39
N GLY A 81 -19.02 1.05 -9.52
CA GLY A 81 -18.57 0.40 -10.76
C GLY A 81 -17.32 -0.48 -10.55
N PRO A 82 -16.20 0.08 -10.04
CA PRO A 82 -14.99 -0.69 -9.73
C PRO A 82 -15.21 -1.84 -8.74
N ILE A 83 -16.05 -1.65 -7.72
CA ILE A 83 -16.41 -2.68 -6.73
C ILE A 83 -17.04 -3.88 -7.43
N HIS A 84 -18.06 -3.65 -8.26
CA HIS A 84 -18.75 -4.72 -8.96
C HIS A 84 -17.87 -5.41 -10.02
N VAL A 85 -16.93 -4.69 -10.64
CA VAL A 85 -15.93 -5.33 -11.52
C VAL A 85 -15.02 -6.27 -10.73
N LEU A 86 -14.44 -5.80 -9.63
CA LEU A 86 -13.57 -6.63 -8.81
C LEU A 86 -14.32 -7.86 -8.28
N ARG A 87 -15.58 -7.67 -7.86
CA ARG A 87 -16.50 -8.74 -7.46
C ARG A 87 -16.68 -9.79 -8.55
N GLY A 88 -17.00 -9.38 -9.78
CA GLY A 88 -17.18 -10.29 -10.91
C GLY A 88 -15.92 -11.09 -11.25
N GLY A 89 -14.75 -10.46 -11.16
CA GLY A 89 -13.46 -11.11 -11.30
C GLY A 89 -13.16 -12.12 -10.20
N ILE A 90 -13.40 -11.76 -8.93
CA ILE A 90 -13.23 -12.66 -7.78
C ILE A 90 -14.13 -13.90 -7.91
N ILE A 91 -15.41 -13.71 -8.25
CA ILE A 91 -16.35 -14.83 -8.46
C ILE A 91 -15.82 -15.78 -9.53
N PHE A 92 -15.33 -15.23 -10.64
CA PHE A 92 -14.77 -16.02 -11.74
C PHE A 92 -13.52 -16.78 -11.29
N SER A 93 -12.58 -16.11 -10.61
CA SER A 93 -11.36 -16.73 -10.11
C SER A 93 -11.62 -17.79 -9.04
N ASN A 94 -12.63 -17.60 -8.20
CA ASN A 94 -12.93 -18.51 -7.09
C ASN A 94 -13.70 -19.76 -7.54
N THR A 95 -14.71 -19.58 -8.40
CA THR A 95 -15.68 -20.64 -8.71
C THR A 95 -15.75 -21.01 -10.19
N GLY A 96 -15.18 -20.20 -11.09
CA GLY A 96 -15.40 -20.32 -12.53
C GLY A 96 -16.83 -20.00 -12.97
N ASN A 97 -17.70 -19.48 -12.09
CA ASN A 97 -19.11 -19.25 -12.39
C ASN A 97 -19.33 -18.01 -13.26
N LYS A 98 -19.31 -18.23 -14.58
CA LYS A 98 -19.51 -17.19 -15.60
C LYS A 98 -20.83 -16.43 -15.46
N ALA A 99 -21.90 -17.10 -15.05
CA ALA A 99 -23.23 -16.48 -14.94
C ALA A 99 -23.26 -15.45 -13.80
N GLN A 100 -22.70 -15.80 -12.65
CA GLN A 100 -22.60 -14.87 -11.52
C GLN A 100 -21.60 -13.74 -11.79
N SER A 101 -20.47 -14.03 -12.43
CA SER A 101 -19.53 -12.99 -12.86
C SER A 101 -20.16 -12.01 -13.85
N LEU A 102 -20.91 -12.51 -14.84
CA LEU A 102 -21.65 -11.67 -15.78
C LEU A 102 -22.69 -10.80 -15.05
N ALA A 103 -23.42 -11.35 -14.07
CA ALA A 103 -24.38 -10.59 -13.29
C ALA A 103 -23.70 -9.44 -12.52
N ALA A 104 -22.55 -9.69 -11.89
CA ALA A 104 -21.77 -8.64 -11.23
C ALA A 104 -21.26 -7.59 -12.24
N PHE A 105 -20.79 -8.00 -13.42
CA PHE A 105 -20.40 -7.05 -14.47
C PHE A 105 -21.57 -6.22 -15.02
N LYS A 106 -22.79 -6.76 -15.06
CA LYS A 106 -23.97 -5.95 -15.41
C LYS A 106 -24.24 -4.87 -14.39
N GLN A 107 -24.09 -5.17 -13.09
CA GLN A 107 -24.17 -4.16 -12.03
C GLN A 107 -23.08 -3.10 -12.19
N ALA A 108 -21.85 -3.52 -12.50
CA ALA A 108 -20.74 -2.59 -12.73
C ALA A 108 -21.01 -1.63 -13.89
N VAL A 109 -21.46 -2.16 -15.03
CA VAL A 109 -21.78 -1.39 -16.24
C VAL A 109 -22.98 -0.47 -16.02
N ALA A 110 -23.95 -0.87 -15.19
CA ALA A 110 -25.08 -0.03 -14.84
C ALA A 110 -24.65 1.21 -14.03
N CYS A 111 -23.62 1.09 -13.19
CA CYS A 111 -23.04 2.21 -12.45
C CYS A 111 -22.10 3.06 -13.32
N ASP A 112 -21.27 2.40 -14.13
CA ASP A 112 -20.31 3.02 -15.04
C ASP A 112 -20.16 2.17 -16.32
N TYR A 113 -20.76 2.64 -17.42
CA TYR A 113 -20.73 1.94 -18.70
C TYR A 113 -19.31 1.71 -19.24
N ASN A 114 -18.38 2.62 -18.92
CA ASN A 114 -17.00 2.59 -19.39
C ASN A 114 -16.04 1.95 -18.38
N VAL A 115 -16.55 1.32 -17.32
CA VAL A 115 -15.73 0.67 -16.30
C VAL A 115 -14.80 -0.37 -16.94
N THR A 116 -13.56 -0.46 -16.48
CA THR A 116 -12.55 -1.35 -17.06
C THR A 116 -12.08 -2.42 -16.09
N LEU A 117 -11.56 -3.54 -16.61
CA LEU A 117 -10.93 -4.55 -15.78
C LEU A 117 -9.64 -4.00 -15.17
N PRO A 118 -9.47 -4.08 -13.84
CA PRO A 118 -8.20 -3.76 -13.21
C PRO A 118 -7.13 -4.73 -13.72
N ILE A 119 -5.87 -4.29 -13.69
CA ILE A 119 -4.76 -5.00 -14.34
C ILE A 119 -4.64 -6.47 -13.90
N GLU A 120 -4.97 -6.76 -12.65
CA GLU A 120 -4.92 -8.09 -12.04
C GLU A 120 -5.98 -9.06 -12.60
N LEU A 121 -7.08 -8.52 -13.16
CA LEU A 121 -8.20 -9.28 -13.73
C LEU A 121 -8.20 -9.28 -15.27
N ARG A 122 -7.22 -8.65 -15.93
CA ARG A 122 -7.18 -8.58 -17.39
C ARG A 122 -6.95 -9.96 -18.00
N SER A 123 -8.02 -10.58 -18.46
CA SER A 123 -7.99 -11.80 -19.27
C SER A 123 -8.95 -11.68 -20.45
N PRO A 124 -8.68 -12.36 -21.58
CA PRO A 124 -9.59 -12.34 -22.73
C PRO A 124 -11.00 -12.84 -22.41
N GLU A 125 -11.13 -13.73 -21.43
CA GLU A 125 -12.40 -14.32 -21.04
C GLU A 125 -13.22 -13.38 -20.16
N LEU A 126 -12.60 -12.77 -19.14
CA LEU A 126 -13.27 -11.75 -18.33
C LEU A 126 -13.61 -10.52 -19.16
N GLN A 127 -12.75 -10.13 -20.11
CA GLN A 127 -13.06 -9.03 -21.02
C GLN A 127 -14.31 -9.33 -21.85
N LYS A 128 -14.45 -10.56 -22.38
CA LYS A 128 -15.65 -10.97 -23.11
C LYS A 128 -16.91 -10.87 -22.25
N LEU A 129 -16.85 -11.31 -20.99
CA LEU A 129 -18.00 -11.21 -20.07
C LEU A 129 -18.35 -9.75 -19.76
N LEU A 130 -17.36 -8.87 -19.60
CA LEU A 130 -17.60 -7.44 -19.40
C LEU A 130 -18.21 -6.78 -20.64
N GLU A 131 -17.74 -7.12 -21.85
CA GLU A 131 -18.36 -6.64 -23.09
C GLU A 131 -19.80 -7.18 -23.27
N GLU A 132 -20.04 -8.42 -22.87
CA GLU A 132 -21.38 -9.01 -22.85
C GLU A 132 -22.30 -8.26 -21.87
N ALA A 133 -21.80 -7.90 -20.69
CA ALA A 133 -22.52 -7.04 -19.76
C ALA A 133 -22.86 -5.69 -20.38
N ARG A 134 -21.91 -5.03 -21.06
CA ARG A 134 -22.15 -3.75 -21.78
C ARG A 134 -23.25 -3.83 -22.82
N ARG A 135 -23.33 -4.92 -23.58
CA ARG A 135 -24.41 -5.11 -24.58
C ARG A 135 -25.78 -5.30 -23.97
N SER A 136 -25.85 -5.65 -22.68
CA SER A 136 -27.10 -5.93 -21.97
C SER A 136 -27.61 -4.75 -21.15
N VAL A 137 -26.86 -3.65 -21.08
CA VAL A 137 -27.25 -2.42 -20.38
C VAL A 137 -27.46 -1.32 -21.43
N GLN A 138 -28.44 -0.46 -21.20
CA GLN A 138 -28.70 0.67 -22.08
C GLN A 138 -27.50 1.62 -22.07
N ARG A 139 -26.97 1.93 -23.25
CA ARG A 139 -25.86 2.88 -23.38
C ARG A 139 -26.31 4.27 -22.89
N PRO A 140 -25.52 4.96 -22.05
CA PRO A 140 -25.83 6.31 -21.57
C PRO A 140 -25.80 7.35 -22.70
N SER A 141 -26.24 8.58 -22.39
CA SER A 141 -26.25 9.72 -23.33
C SER A 141 -24.87 9.97 -23.94
N ASN A 142 -24.80 10.72 -25.05
CA ASN A 142 -23.53 11.08 -25.69
C ASN A 142 -22.79 12.24 -24.98
N ASP A 143 -23.23 12.63 -23.77
CA ASP A 143 -22.54 13.65 -22.99
C ASP A 143 -21.18 13.10 -22.55
N GLY A 144 -20.12 13.89 -22.71
CA GLY A 144 -18.75 13.48 -22.35
C GLY A 144 -18.56 13.30 -20.85
N ILE A 145 -19.25 14.10 -20.03
CA ILE A 145 -19.31 13.95 -18.57
C ILE A 145 -20.77 14.01 -18.15
N VAL A 146 -21.20 13.02 -17.38
CA VAL A 146 -22.52 12.93 -16.76
C VAL A 146 -22.43 13.50 -15.35
N HIS A 147 -23.33 14.41 -15.00
CA HIS A 147 -23.35 15.08 -13.72
C HIS A 147 -24.79 15.40 -13.32
N THR A 148 -25.12 15.14 -12.06
CA THR A 148 -26.35 15.58 -11.42
C THR A 148 -26.01 16.71 -10.45
N PRO A 149 -26.59 17.92 -10.60
CA PRO A 149 -26.35 19.02 -9.68
C PRO A 149 -26.62 18.60 -8.23
N PRO A 150 -25.69 18.87 -7.29
CA PRO A 150 -25.90 18.53 -5.89
C PRO A 150 -26.96 19.43 -5.26
N THR A 151 -27.41 19.09 -4.06
CA THR A 151 -28.25 20.00 -3.28
C THR A 151 -27.35 21.07 -2.67
N PHE A 152 -27.67 22.34 -2.87
CA PHE A 152 -26.91 23.46 -2.32
C PHE A 152 -27.67 24.05 -1.13
N GLN A 153 -27.26 23.71 0.09
CA GLN A 153 -27.80 24.32 1.31
C GLN A 153 -26.93 25.49 1.73
N ARG A 154 -27.55 26.63 2.08
CA ARG A 154 -26.81 27.80 2.61
C ARG A 154 -26.01 27.42 3.85
N GLY A 155 -24.78 27.93 3.96
CA GLY A 155 -23.87 27.71 5.07
C GLY A 155 -23.20 26.33 5.13
N ALA A 156 -23.44 25.44 4.15
CA ALA A 156 -22.86 24.11 4.08
C ALA A 156 -21.93 23.97 2.87
N ASP A 157 -20.94 23.08 2.99
CA ASP A 157 -20.07 22.69 1.88
C ASP A 157 -20.87 22.04 0.75
N VAL A 158 -20.41 22.23 -0.49
CA VAL A 158 -21.06 21.67 -1.68
C VAL A 158 -20.15 20.62 -2.32
N GLU A 159 -20.57 19.36 -2.26
CA GLU A 159 -19.88 18.24 -2.91
C GLU A 159 -20.40 18.04 -4.34
N PHE A 160 -19.52 18.18 -5.32
CA PHE A 160 -19.78 17.88 -6.72
C PHE A 160 -19.31 16.47 -7.06
N SER A 161 -20.14 15.70 -7.74
CA SER A 161 -19.79 14.39 -8.31
C SER A 161 -20.01 14.37 -9.81
N ALA A 162 -19.05 13.82 -10.56
CA ALA A 162 -19.14 13.72 -12.01
C ALA A 162 -18.62 12.35 -12.49
N LEU A 163 -19.26 11.79 -13.51
CA LEU A 163 -18.84 10.58 -14.20
C LEU A 163 -18.33 10.93 -15.59
N ALA A 164 -17.05 10.67 -15.86
CA ALA A 164 -16.53 10.71 -17.21
C ALA A 164 -17.15 9.57 -18.03
N ASN A 165 -17.95 9.91 -19.02
CA ASN A 165 -18.60 8.94 -19.90
C ASN A 165 -17.67 8.52 -21.06
N VAL A 166 -16.38 8.44 -20.73
CA VAL A 166 -15.27 7.97 -21.54
C VAL A 166 -14.35 7.19 -20.61
N ALA A 167 -13.65 6.19 -21.13
CA ALA A 167 -12.69 5.46 -20.32
C ALA A 167 -11.52 6.39 -19.93
N LEU A 168 -11.29 6.56 -18.62
CA LEU A 168 -10.15 7.30 -18.11
C LEU A 168 -8.91 6.39 -18.08
N PRO A 169 -7.82 6.73 -18.79
CA PRO A 169 -6.57 5.99 -18.69
C PRO A 169 -5.87 6.25 -17.34
N ASP A 170 -4.92 5.38 -16.98
CA ASP A 170 -4.09 5.58 -15.79
C ASP A 170 -3.40 6.95 -15.82
N GLY A 171 -3.49 7.69 -14.72
CA GLY A 171 -2.94 9.05 -14.60
C GLY A 171 -3.80 10.16 -15.22
N ALA A 172 -5.03 9.85 -15.68
CA ALA A 172 -6.01 10.86 -16.03
C ALA A 172 -6.44 11.68 -14.80
N GLN A 173 -6.90 12.90 -15.06
CA GLN A 173 -7.36 13.85 -14.04
C GLN A 173 -8.73 14.38 -14.40
N MET A 174 -9.55 14.66 -13.38
CA MET A 174 -10.79 15.41 -13.53
C MET A 174 -10.68 16.70 -12.74
N VAL A 175 -11.22 17.79 -13.29
CA VAL A 175 -11.14 19.12 -12.69
C VAL A 175 -12.53 19.76 -12.73
N LEU A 176 -12.96 20.27 -11.58
CA LEU A 176 -14.09 21.17 -11.43
C LEU A 176 -13.56 22.60 -11.54
N TYR A 177 -14.12 23.39 -12.44
CA TYR A 177 -13.89 24.83 -12.48
C TYR A 177 -15.12 25.53 -11.95
N TRP A 178 -14.96 26.44 -10.99
CA TRP A 178 -16.10 27.14 -10.40
C TRP A 178 -15.80 28.60 -10.07
N ARG A 179 -16.85 29.40 -9.91
CA ARG A 179 -16.83 30.76 -9.36
C ARG A 179 -18.20 31.12 -8.77
N LYS A 180 -18.26 32.22 -8.01
CA LYS A 180 -19.56 32.83 -7.62
C LYS A 180 -20.23 33.44 -8.86
N ALA A 181 -21.53 33.22 -9.01
CA ALA A 181 -22.29 33.64 -10.18
C ALA A 181 -22.42 35.17 -10.30
N ASP A 182 -22.28 35.89 -9.19
CA ASP A 182 -22.27 37.36 -9.10
C ASP A 182 -20.85 37.96 -9.25
N SER A 183 -19.85 37.14 -9.55
CA SER A 183 -18.46 37.55 -9.71
C SER A 183 -17.98 37.45 -11.14
N ASP A 184 -17.29 38.49 -11.61
CA ASP A 184 -16.55 38.49 -12.88
C ASP A 184 -15.14 37.87 -12.76
N ALA A 185 -14.80 37.27 -11.60
CA ALA A 185 -13.52 36.61 -11.39
C ALA A 185 -13.33 35.43 -12.37
N GLU A 186 -12.05 35.08 -12.58
CA GLU A 186 -11.68 33.86 -13.28
C GLU A 186 -12.18 32.62 -12.52
N PHE A 187 -12.51 31.56 -13.27
CA PHE A 187 -12.89 30.30 -12.66
C PHE A 187 -11.71 29.67 -11.91
N THR A 188 -11.97 29.28 -10.67
CA THR A 188 -11.02 28.56 -9.83
C THR A 188 -11.10 27.07 -10.14
N GLY A 189 -9.96 26.44 -10.41
CA GLY A 189 -9.86 25.00 -10.67
C GLY A 189 -9.64 24.21 -9.38
N VAL A 190 -10.49 23.20 -9.14
CA VAL A 190 -10.38 22.22 -8.06
C VAL A 190 -10.14 20.85 -8.68
N SER A 191 -9.00 20.23 -8.34
CA SER A 191 -8.73 18.85 -8.75
C SER A 191 -9.72 17.92 -8.07
N MET A 192 -10.40 17.10 -8.85
CA MET A 192 -11.32 16.10 -8.32
C MET A 192 -10.55 14.86 -7.88
N GLU A 193 -11.02 14.22 -6.82
CA GLU A 193 -10.53 12.92 -6.39
C GLU A 193 -11.16 11.83 -7.26
N VAL A 194 -10.33 11.18 -8.10
CA VAL A 194 -10.80 10.22 -9.10
C VAL A 194 -10.79 8.79 -8.55
N PHE A 195 -11.91 8.08 -8.72
CA PHE A 195 -12.04 6.65 -8.46
C PHE A 195 -12.82 5.97 -9.60
N GLY A 196 -12.15 5.07 -10.33
CA GLY A 196 -12.70 4.58 -11.60
C GLY A 196 -12.81 5.71 -12.63
N ASN A 197 -13.96 5.84 -13.28
CA ASN A 197 -14.28 6.97 -14.16
C ASN A 197 -15.03 8.10 -13.43
N SER A 198 -15.20 8.01 -12.11
CA SER A 198 -15.91 9.02 -11.31
C SER A 198 -14.93 9.95 -10.60
N GLY A 199 -15.33 11.21 -10.42
CA GLY A 199 -14.59 12.21 -9.66
C GLY A 199 -15.48 12.94 -8.67
N THR A 200 -14.93 13.26 -7.49
CA THR A 200 -15.60 14.11 -6.48
C THR A 200 -14.74 15.32 -6.12
N ALA A 201 -15.37 16.47 -5.87
CA ALA A 201 -14.71 17.67 -5.37
C ALA A 201 -15.66 18.47 -4.47
N THR A 202 -15.13 19.03 -3.39
CA THR A 202 -15.89 19.86 -2.45
C THR A 202 -15.51 21.32 -2.64
N VAL A 203 -16.52 22.19 -2.69
CA VAL A 203 -16.35 23.65 -2.58
C VAL A 203 -16.82 24.06 -1.20
N ALA A 204 -15.94 24.66 -0.41
CA ALA A 204 -16.23 24.93 1.00
C ALA A 204 -17.19 26.12 1.19
N ALA A 205 -18.01 26.06 2.24
CA ALA A 205 -18.97 27.11 2.62
C ALA A 205 -18.32 28.49 2.73
N ALA A 206 -17.11 28.52 3.32
CA ALA A 206 -16.32 29.73 3.50
C ALA A 206 -15.91 30.39 2.17
N GLU A 207 -15.77 29.61 1.10
CA GLU A 207 -15.34 30.12 -0.21
C GLU A 207 -16.50 30.69 -1.01
N HIS A 208 -17.63 29.97 -1.08
CA HIS A 208 -18.77 30.42 -1.89
C HIS A 208 -19.67 31.44 -1.17
N GLY A 209 -19.73 31.44 0.17
CA GLY A 209 -20.44 32.45 0.96
C GLY A 209 -21.91 32.64 0.56
N ASP A 210 -22.65 31.54 0.38
CA ASP A 210 -24.06 31.48 -0.04
C ASP A 210 -24.43 32.11 -1.39
N ALA A 211 -23.45 32.54 -2.20
CA ALA A 211 -23.70 32.96 -3.57
C ALA A 211 -24.01 31.75 -4.46
N ALA A 212 -24.85 31.94 -5.48
CA ALA A 212 -25.01 30.94 -6.54
C ALA A 212 -23.65 30.62 -7.18
N ILE A 213 -23.47 29.38 -7.63
CA ILE A 213 -22.19 28.89 -8.15
C ILE A 213 -22.31 28.68 -9.66
N GLN A 214 -21.41 29.27 -10.44
CA GLN A 214 -21.19 28.91 -11.83
C GLN A 214 -20.05 27.90 -11.93
N TYR A 215 -20.22 26.83 -12.70
CA TYR A 215 -19.23 25.76 -12.75
C TYR A 215 -19.26 24.93 -14.04
N PHE A 216 -18.16 24.23 -14.31
CA PHE A 216 -18.05 23.26 -15.41
C PHE A 216 -16.96 22.22 -15.11
N PHE A 217 -16.96 21.12 -15.86
CA PHE A 217 -16.02 20.00 -15.65
C PHE A 217 -15.17 19.73 -16.87
N TYR A 218 -13.91 19.34 -16.64
CA TYR A 218 -13.04 18.76 -17.66
C TYR A 218 -12.41 17.47 -17.16
N ALA A 219 -12.16 16.55 -18.09
CA ALA A 219 -11.32 15.38 -17.89
C ALA A 219 -10.13 15.43 -18.86
N PHE A 220 -8.94 15.13 -18.36
CA PHE A 220 -7.68 15.17 -19.11
C PHE A 220 -6.92 13.85 -19.01
N ASP A 221 -6.17 13.50 -20.04
CA ASP A 221 -5.19 12.40 -19.97
C ASP A 221 -3.91 12.84 -19.24
N ALA A 222 -2.98 11.91 -19.01
CA ALA A 222 -1.71 12.18 -18.34
C ALA A 222 -0.77 13.16 -19.09
N ARG A 223 -1.14 13.59 -20.31
CA ARG A 223 -0.43 14.58 -21.12
C ARG A 223 -1.19 15.91 -21.18
N ASN A 224 -2.20 16.09 -20.33
CA ASN A 224 -3.12 17.23 -20.31
C ASN A 224 -3.93 17.40 -21.61
N ALA A 225 -4.11 16.34 -22.40
CA ALA A 225 -5.03 16.38 -23.53
C ALA A 225 -6.46 16.19 -23.02
N GLN A 226 -7.37 17.09 -23.43
CA GLN A 226 -8.78 17.00 -23.06
C GLN A 226 -9.40 15.71 -23.61
N LEU A 227 -10.05 14.96 -22.72
CA LEU A 227 -10.79 13.73 -23.04
C LEU A 227 -12.29 13.99 -23.13
N ALA A 228 -12.83 14.79 -22.20
CA ALA A 228 -14.24 15.13 -22.11
C ALA A 228 -14.46 16.42 -21.32
N ASN A 229 -15.60 17.06 -21.51
CA ASN A 229 -16.05 18.19 -20.70
C ASN A 229 -17.58 18.20 -20.54
N ARG A 230 -18.06 18.97 -19.56
CA ARG A 230 -19.46 19.36 -19.40
C ARG A 230 -19.53 20.81 -18.99
N GLY A 231 -20.07 21.64 -19.89
CA GLY A 231 -19.95 23.09 -19.81
C GLY A 231 -18.55 23.56 -20.21
N ASP A 232 -18.40 24.87 -20.27
CA ASP A 232 -17.12 25.56 -20.45
C ASP A 232 -17.22 26.98 -19.86
N LYS A 233 -16.16 27.77 -19.97
CA LYS A 233 -16.11 29.14 -19.43
C LYS A 233 -17.17 30.07 -20.04
N ASP A 234 -17.60 29.80 -21.27
CA ASP A 234 -18.54 30.65 -22.01
C ASP A 234 -19.99 30.16 -21.78
N HIS A 235 -20.16 28.89 -21.40
CA HIS A 235 -21.43 28.23 -21.10
C HIS A 235 -21.34 27.42 -19.79
N PRO A 236 -21.17 28.08 -18.62
CA PRO A 236 -21.12 27.38 -17.35
C PRO A 236 -22.50 26.84 -16.95
N LEU A 237 -22.51 25.80 -16.14
CA LEU A 237 -23.67 25.36 -15.37
C LEU A 237 -23.87 26.32 -14.19
N THR A 238 -25.11 26.43 -13.70
CA THR A 238 -25.45 27.25 -12.52
C THR A 238 -26.10 26.39 -11.44
N LEU A 239 -25.66 26.56 -10.20
CA LEU A 239 -26.22 25.93 -9.01
C LEU A 239 -26.71 27.01 -8.03
N GLU A 240 -27.99 26.97 -7.72
CA GLU A 240 -28.65 27.96 -6.86
C GLU A 240 -28.77 27.46 -5.41
N PRO A 241 -28.51 28.31 -4.40
CA PRO A 241 -28.65 27.95 -2.99
C PRO A 241 -30.12 27.83 -2.57
N THR A 242 -30.39 26.85 -1.71
CA THR A 242 -31.70 26.57 -1.12
C THR A 242 -31.71 26.95 0.38
N GLY A 243 -32.82 27.51 0.87
CA GLY A 243 -33.01 27.97 2.27
C GLY A 243 -33.07 29.50 2.44
N GLU A 244 -33.61 29.97 3.59
CA GLU A 244 -33.74 31.39 3.93
C GLU A 244 -32.35 32.04 4.17
N ALA A 245 -32.16 33.25 3.64
CA ALA A 245 -30.90 33.98 3.72
C ALA A 245 -30.65 34.51 5.16
N GLY A 246 -29.69 33.92 5.86
CA GLY A 246 -29.13 34.48 7.09
C GLY A 246 -28.20 35.64 6.76
N GLY A 247 -28.56 36.85 7.18
CA GLY A 247 -27.80 38.06 6.88
C GLY A 247 -26.53 38.26 7.74
N GLY A 248 -25.51 38.85 7.13
CA GLY A 248 -24.33 39.46 7.77
C GLY A 248 -23.02 38.95 7.16
N GLY A 249 -22.03 39.76 6.78
CA GLY A 249 -21.87 41.20 6.81
C GLY A 249 -20.64 41.56 5.96
N THR A 250 -20.60 42.82 5.54
CA THR A 250 -19.60 43.46 4.65
C THR A 250 -18.20 43.56 5.28
N GLY A 251 -17.17 43.34 4.46
CA GLY A 251 -15.78 43.72 4.73
C GLY A 251 -15.05 44.11 3.44
N ASP A 252 -14.74 45.40 3.33
CA ASP A 252 -14.14 46.14 2.22
C ASP A 252 -12.60 46.05 2.22
N GLY A 253 -11.95 46.30 1.08
CA GLY A 253 -10.49 46.48 0.99
C GLY A 253 -9.87 46.23 -0.40
N GLY A 254 -9.61 47.31 -1.15
CA GLY A 254 -9.05 47.35 -2.52
C GLY A 254 -7.62 46.78 -2.68
N GLY A 255 -6.98 46.74 -3.84
CA GLY A 255 -7.06 47.51 -5.09
C GLY A 255 -5.64 47.56 -5.67
N GLY A 256 -5.45 47.42 -6.99
CA GLY A 256 -4.12 47.51 -7.58
C GLY A 256 -4.03 47.08 -9.06
N THR A 257 -4.19 48.05 -9.94
CA THR A 257 -4.01 48.06 -11.40
C THR A 257 -2.55 47.93 -11.87
N GLY A 258 -2.34 47.41 -13.08
CA GLY A 258 -1.10 47.65 -13.85
C GLY A 258 -0.98 46.86 -15.16
N ASP A 259 -1.30 47.52 -16.26
CA ASP A 259 -1.19 47.09 -17.67
C ASP A 259 0.25 46.81 -18.15
N GLY A 260 0.41 46.08 -19.26
CA GLY A 260 1.69 46.05 -19.97
C GLY A 260 1.80 45.10 -21.17
N VAL A 261 1.52 45.64 -22.36
CA VAL A 261 1.53 45.05 -23.71
C VAL A 261 2.96 44.71 -24.21
N GLY A 262 3.10 43.71 -25.10
CA GLY A 262 4.31 43.54 -25.90
C GLY A 262 4.23 42.44 -26.98
N ALA A 263 3.96 42.85 -28.22
CA ALA A 263 3.92 42.00 -29.41
C ALA A 263 5.24 42.05 -30.21
N GLY A 264 5.50 40.97 -30.96
CA GLY A 264 6.09 41.05 -32.30
C GLY A 264 7.57 40.65 -32.48
N GLY A 265 7.85 39.88 -33.53
CA GLY A 265 9.18 39.80 -34.13
C GLY A 265 9.53 38.50 -34.87
N ASN A 266 9.02 38.33 -36.09
CA ASN A 266 9.47 37.33 -37.06
C ASN A 266 10.80 37.77 -37.71
N GLY A 267 11.68 36.82 -38.07
CA GLY A 267 12.90 37.08 -38.85
C GLY A 267 13.36 35.85 -39.63
N THR A 268 13.34 35.96 -40.96
CA THR A 268 13.64 34.96 -41.99
C THR A 268 15.03 35.16 -42.62
N GLY A 269 15.59 34.07 -43.17
CA GLY A 269 16.61 34.04 -44.25
C GLY A 269 18.06 33.87 -43.77
N ASP A 270 19.01 33.28 -44.52
CA ASP A 270 19.00 32.50 -45.76
C ASP A 270 20.41 31.87 -45.95
N GLU A 271 20.48 30.80 -46.75
CA GLU A 271 21.57 30.29 -47.61
C GLU A 271 23.04 30.07 -47.17
N GLY A 272 23.62 28.97 -47.69
CA GLY A 272 25.03 28.89 -48.07
C GLY A 272 25.76 27.58 -47.78
N GLY A 273 25.79 26.65 -48.75
CA GLY A 273 26.41 25.32 -48.60
C GLY A 273 27.91 25.22 -48.85
N SER A 274 28.49 24.02 -48.59
CA SER A 274 29.68 23.50 -49.27
C SER A 274 29.92 21.99 -49.01
N LYS A 275 30.59 21.35 -49.98
CA LYS A 275 30.57 19.91 -50.37
C LYS A 275 31.29 18.92 -49.41
N PRO A 276 30.96 17.61 -49.47
CA PRO A 276 31.50 16.58 -48.58
C PRO A 276 32.84 15.97 -49.03
N ARG A 277 33.78 15.79 -48.09
CA ARG A 277 34.93 14.87 -48.21
C ARG A 277 34.49 13.44 -47.87
N LYS A 278 34.74 12.48 -48.76
CA LYS A 278 34.57 11.04 -48.48
C LYS A 278 35.64 10.55 -47.50
N PRO A 279 35.29 10.00 -46.31
CA PRO A 279 36.22 9.25 -45.50
C PRO A 279 36.23 7.77 -45.93
N ARG A 280 37.41 7.15 -45.81
CA ARG A 280 37.66 5.71 -45.97
C ARG A 280 36.67 4.89 -45.14
N LYS A 281 36.14 3.79 -45.71
CA LYS A 281 35.28 2.81 -45.02
C LYS A 281 35.99 2.29 -43.75
N PRO A 282 35.44 2.54 -42.54
CA PRO A 282 35.80 1.75 -41.36
C PRO A 282 35.17 0.36 -41.51
N GLY A 283 35.86 -0.67 -41.00
CA GLY A 283 35.36 -2.05 -40.97
C GLY A 283 33.92 -2.14 -40.46
N GLY A 284 33.15 -3.07 -41.04
CA GLY A 284 31.70 -3.19 -40.84
C GLY A 284 31.29 -3.02 -39.39
N LYS A 285 30.56 -1.94 -39.09
CA LYS A 285 29.96 -1.69 -37.77
C LYS A 285 29.10 -2.91 -37.43
N SER A 286 29.37 -3.54 -36.28
CA SER A 286 28.54 -4.63 -35.75
C SER A 286 27.06 -4.21 -35.82
N LYS A 287 26.21 -5.01 -36.48
CA LYS A 287 24.77 -4.74 -36.61
C LYS A 287 24.00 -4.85 -35.29
N LEU A 288 24.67 -5.27 -34.23
CA LEU A 288 24.07 -5.51 -32.94
C LEU A 288 24.11 -4.23 -32.08
N PRO A 289 23.09 -4.00 -31.22
CA PRO A 289 22.91 -2.80 -30.39
C PRO A 289 23.82 -2.68 -29.16
N ARG A 290 24.58 -1.58 -29.03
CA ARG A 290 25.65 -1.43 -28.02
C ARG A 290 25.13 -1.26 -26.60
N VAL A 291 23.97 -0.66 -26.44
CA VAL A 291 23.32 -0.41 -25.15
C VAL A 291 21.93 -1.03 -25.15
N PHE A 292 21.52 -1.59 -24.02
CA PHE A 292 20.19 -2.15 -23.85
C PHE A 292 19.64 -1.79 -22.49
N ILE A 293 18.33 -1.58 -22.46
CA ILE A 293 17.55 -1.34 -21.26
C ILE A 293 16.54 -2.47 -21.17
N ASN A 294 16.63 -3.27 -20.10
CA ASN A 294 15.65 -4.31 -19.81
C ASN A 294 14.73 -3.81 -18.70
N ILE A 295 13.43 -4.09 -18.84
CA ILE A 295 12.47 -3.87 -17.75
C ILE A 295 11.88 -5.24 -17.43
N GLY A 296 12.43 -5.91 -16.43
CA GLY A 296 11.95 -7.21 -15.99
C GLY A 296 10.81 -7.09 -14.99
N VAL A 297 9.82 -7.96 -15.12
CA VAL A 297 8.91 -8.32 -14.02
C VAL A 297 9.12 -9.79 -13.71
N GLY A 298 9.07 -10.14 -12.43
CA GLY A 298 9.42 -11.47 -12.00
C GLY A 298 8.80 -11.89 -10.70
N THR A 299 8.97 -13.18 -10.43
CA THR A 299 8.65 -13.82 -9.17
C THR A 299 9.83 -14.72 -8.83
N GLY A 300 9.95 -15.08 -7.56
CA GLY A 300 10.95 -16.02 -7.12
C GLY A 300 10.46 -16.92 -6.00
N PHE A 301 11.34 -17.80 -5.59
CA PHE A 301 11.24 -18.55 -4.35
C PHE A 301 12.64 -18.71 -3.77
N GLY A 302 12.72 -18.89 -2.47
CA GLY A 302 14.00 -19.07 -1.79
C GLY A 302 13.88 -19.96 -0.58
N ILE A 303 15.01 -20.19 0.07
CA ILE A 303 15.08 -20.96 1.31
C ILE A 303 14.98 -19.97 2.48
N ALA A 304 13.79 -19.82 3.04
CA ALA A 304 13.61 -19.05 4.26
C ALA A 304 14.26 -19.79 5.43
N ARG A 305 15.02 -19.06 6.24
CA ARG A 305 15.60 -19.51 7.51
C ARG A 305 15.80 -18.30 8.42
N GLY A 306 16.04 -18.50 9.71
CA GLY A 306 16.22 -17.38 10.65
C GLY A 306 14.92 -17.02 11.36
N VAL A 307 14.60 -15.72 11.42
CA VAL A 307 13.44 -15.21 12.17
C VAL A 307 12.53 -14.37 11.28
N ALA A 308 11.25 -14.32 11.64
CA ALA A 308 10.27 -13.47 11.01
C ALA A 308 10.57 -11.98 11.24
N GLU A 309 10.20 -11.11 10.30
CA GLU A 309 10.50 -9.68 10.40
C GLU A 309 9.59 -8.95 11.39
N LEU A 310 8.30 -9.27 11.39
CA LEU A 310 7.28 -8.52 12.13
C LEU A 310 6.68 -9.32 13.28
N THR A 311 6.67 -10.64 13.16
CA THR A 311 6.05 -11.56 14.11
C THR A 311 6.95 -11.73 15.32
N TYR A 312 6.47 -11.30 16.47
CA TYR A 312 7.13 -11.57 17.74
C TYR A 312 7.07 -13.05 18.10
N GLN A 313 8.05 -13.49 18.89
CA GLN A 313 8.05 -14.86 19.41
C GLN A 313 6.75 -15.12 20.19
N GLN A 314 5.99 -16.08 19.68
CA GLN A 314 4.75 -16.53 20.29
C GLN A 314 4.98 -17.31 21.58
N PHE A 315 4.03 -17.17 22.49
CA PHE A 315 3.92 -17.90 23.72
C PHE A 315 2.88 -19.02 23.57
N THR A 316 3.06 -20.09 24.34
CA THR A 316 2.18 -21.27 24.35
C THR A 316 1.77 -21.58 25.79
N PRO A 317 1.00 -20.70 26.43
CA PRO A 317 0.45 -20.96 27.76
C PRO A 317 -0.48 -22.18 27.73
N GLY A 318 -0.67 -22.81 28.89
CA GLY A 318 -1.64 -23.90 29.01
C GLY A 318 -1.57 -24.69 30.30
N PRO A 319 -2.53 -25.60 30.54
CA PRO A 319 -2.48 -26.53 31.65
C PRO A 319 -1.24 -27.43 31.60
N GLY A 320 -0.49 -27.50 32.70
CA GLY A 320 0.76 -28.25 32.78
C GLY A 320 1.97 -27.49 32.23
N SER A 321 1.77 -26.27 31.70
CA SER A 321 2.83 -25.42 31.17
C SER A 321 3.26 -24.35 32.17
N GLN A 322 4.57 -24.22 32.34
CA GLN A 322 5.20 -23.09 33.05
C GLN A 322 5.83 -22.09 32.07
N SER A 323 5.45 -22.14 30.78
CA SER A 323 6.05 -21.32 29.71
C SER A 323 5.65 -19.84 29.75
N TYR A 324 4.59 -19.49 30.49
CA TYR A 324 4.04 -18.15 30.58
C TYR A 324 4.06 -17.66 32.04
N GLN A 325 4.91 -16.68 32.32
CA GLN A 325 5.13 -16.11 33.65
C GLN A 325 5.08 -14.57 33.58
N THR A 326 5.49 -13.90 34.65
CA THR A 326 5.50 -12.43 34.75
C THR A 326 6.30 -11.72 33.65
N ARG A 327 7.38 -12.35 33.15
CA ARG A 327 8.15 -11.80 32.04
C ARG A 327 7.34 -11.82 30.74
N GLU A 328 6.66 -12.92 30.44
CA GLU A 328 5.84 -13.05 29.23
C GLU A 328 4.62 -12.10 29.31
N GLN A 329 4.02 -11.92 30.49
CA GLN A 329 3.01 -10.89 30.75
C GLN A 329 3.55 -9.49 30.42
N ALA A 330 4.72 -9.13 30.97
CA ALA A 330 5.35 -7.83 30.71
C ALA A 330 5.62 -7.60 29.21
N CYS A 331 6.08 -8.64 28.50
CA CYS A 331 6.28 -8.57 27.06
C CYS A 331 4.98 -8.44 26.26
N ALA A 332 3.92 -9.15 26.64
CA ALA A 332 2.63 -9.07 25.98
C ALA A 332 2.04 -7.65 26.10
N ILE A 333 2.07 -7.10 27.33
CA ILE A 333 1.64 -5.72 27.60
C ILE A 333 2.46 -4.73 26.78
N GLU A 334 3.79 -4.82 26.82
CA GLU A 334 4.64 -3.85 26.12
C GLU A 334 4.51 -3.96 24.60
N ARG A 335 4.39 -5.17 24.06
CA ARG A 335 4.19 -5.37 22.61
C ARG A 335 2.91 -4.70 22.16
N TRP A 336 1.82 -4.88 22.89
CA TRP A 336 0.54 -4.21 22.64
C TRP A 336 0.61 -2.69 22.83
N PHE A 337 1.24 -2.22 23.91
CA PHE A 337 1.30 -0.80 24.20
C PHE A 337 2.14 -0.05 23.14
N ALA A 338 3.23 -0.67 22.68
CA ALA A 338 4.11 -0.07 21.71
C ALA A 338 3.51 0.01 20.30
N ALA A 339 2.58 -0.87 19.89
CA ALA A 339 2.00 -0.84 18.55
C ALA A 339 3.06 -0.89 17.45
N LYS A 340 3.08 0.15 16.63
CA LYS A 340 4.09 0.32 15.58
C LYS A 340 5.39 0.95 16.10
N GLY A 341 5.36 1.50 17.31
CA GLY A 341 6.48 2.12 17.99
C GLY A 341 7.56 1.12 18.42
N PRO A 342 8.74 1.64 18.83
CA PRO A 342 9.74 0.81 19.46
C PRO A 342 9.24 0.32 20.83
N LEU A 343 9.58 -0.93 21.17
CA LEU A 343 9.42 -1.40 22.55
C LEU A 343 10.28 -0.56 23.49
N ALA A 344 9.86 -0.42 24.74
CA ALA A 344 10.60 0.19 25.82
C ALA A 344 12.04 -0.36 25.85
N GLY A 345 13.02 0.55 25.80
CA GLY A 345 14.44 0.17 25.77
C GLY A 345 14.98 -0.35 27.10
N ASP A 346 14.26 -0.08 28.19
CA ASP A 346 14.65 -0.41 29.57
C ASP A 346 13.43 -0.47 30.49
N GLN A 347 13.65 -0.90 31.73
CA GLN A 347 12.61 -1.04 32.76
C GLN A 347 12.02 0.32 33.19
N VAL A 348 12.77 1.42 33.07
CA VAL A 348 12.28 2.76 33.46
C VAL A 348 11.22 3.22 32.46
N THR A 349 11.52 3.12 31.18
CA THR A 349 10.60 3.44 30.08
C THR A 349 9.36 2.54 30.17
N PHE A 350 9.56 1.24 30.39
CA PHE A 350 8.44 0.31 30.56
C PHE A 350 7.56 0.66 31.77
N SER A 351 8.15 1.07 32.90
CA SER A 351 7.37 1.51 34.07
C SER A 351 6.52 2.75 33.77
N GLN A 352 6.99 3.66 32.92
CA GLN A 352 6.21 4.82 32.46
C GLN A 352 5.06 4.39 31.55
N HIS A 353 5.26 3.39 30.70
CA HIS A 353 4.19 2.81 29.89
C HIS A 353 3.12 2.16 30.78
N LEU A 354 3.55 1.36 31.78
CA LEU A 354 2.64 0.76 32.76
C LEU A 354 1.82 1.80 33.53
N GLN A 355 2.42 2.94 33.90
CA GLN A 355 1.70 4.02 34.59
C GLN A 355 0.55 4.58 33.73
N GLN A 356 0.74 4.70 32.42
CA GLN A 356 -0.28 5.20 31.50
C GLN A 356 -1.48 4.27 31.37
N ILE A 357 -1.28 2.97 31.59
CA ILE A 357 -2.35 1.97 31.50
C ILE A 357 -2.83 1.46 32.87
N SER A 358 -2.20 1.88 33.96
CA SER A 358 -2.48 1.36 35.31
C SER A 358 -3.91 1.63 35.80
N THR A 359 -4.57 2.63 35.25
CA THR A 359 -5.96 2.98 35.55
C THR A 359 -6.98 2.22 34.69
N LEU A 360 -6.52 1.49 33.67
CA LEU A 360 -7.37 0.69 32.79
C LEU A 360 -7.77 -0.62 33.49
N PRO A 361 -9.06 -0.86 33.75
CA PRO A 361 -9.50 -2.09 34.42
C PRO A 361 -9.08 -3.33 33.63
N GLY A 362 -8.35 -4.24 34.29
CA GLY A 362 -7.91 -5.51 33.70
C GLY A 362 -6.68 -5.42 32.79
N ALA A 363 -6.14 -4.23 32.51
CA ALA A 363 -4.90 -4.10 31.72
C ALA A 363 -3.67 -4.63 32.49
N ILE A 364 -3.69 -4.51 33.82
CA ILE A 364 -2.74 -5.15 34.72
C ILE A 364 -3.32 -6.51 35.16
N PRO A 365 -2.63 -7.64 34.92
CA PRO A 365 -3.12 -8.96 35.30
C PRO A 365 -3.40 -9.10 36.80
N GLY A 366 -4.48 -9.79 37.16
CA GLY A 366 -4.81 -10.09 38.54
C GLY A 366 -3.69 -10.86 39.24
N GLY A 367 -3.39 -10.51 40.49
CA GLY A 367 -2.33 -11.14 41.29
C GLY A 367 -0.89 -10.72 40.92
N THR A 368 -0.72 -9.80 39.97
CA THR A 368 0.59 -9.24 39.59
C THR A 368 0.57 -7.72 39.75
N ASP A 369 1.57 -7.14 40.40
CA ASP A 369 1.69 -5.68 40.52
C ASP A 369 2.63 -5.09 39.44
N THR A 370 2.57 -3.77 39.29
CA THR A 370 3.39 -3.05 38.30
C THR A 370 4.88 -3.11 38.61
N ALA A 371 5.26 -3.29 39.89
CA ALA A 371 6.65 -3.42 40.29
C ALA A 371 7.24 -4.77 39.84
N ALA A 372 6.48 -5.86 40.00
CA ALA A 372 6.84 -7.19 39.53
C ALA A 372 6.95 -7.24 38.00
N LEU A 373 5.98 -6.65 37.28
CA LEU A 373 6.06 -6.54 35.81
C LEU A 373 7.30 -5.75 35.39
N THR A 374 7.56 -4.60 36.04
CA THR A 374 8.72 -3.76 35.75
C THR A 374 10.04 -4.52 35.96
N ALA A 375 10.16 -5.23 37.08
CA ALA A 375 11.34 -6.01 37.41
C ALA A 375 11.55 -7.20 36.46
N ALA A 376 10.47 -7.80 35.96
CA ALA A 376 10.51 -8.93 35.05
C ALA A 376 10.75 -8.54 33.58
N TYR A 377 10.52 -7.26 33.21
CA TYR A 377 10.68 -6.80 31.84
C TYR A 377 12.14 -6.89 31.38
N ASP A 378 12.33 -7.56 30.24
CA ASP A 378 13.61 -7.67 29.53
C ASP A 378 13.41 -7.27 28.06
N PRO A 379 13.94 -6.11 27.63
CA PRO A 379 13.74 -5.61 26.27
C PRO A 379 14.31 -6.55 25.20
N ASN A 380 15.40 -7.28 25.50
CA ASN A 380 16.00 -8.22 24.55
C ASN A 380 15.13 -9.46 24.38
N TYR A 381 14.51 -9.93 25.46
CA TYR A 381 13.58 -11.05 25.42
C TYR A 381 12.27 -10.65 24.74
N CYS A 382 11.68 -9.52 25.13
CA CYS A 382 10.43 -9.02 24.54
C CYS A 382 10.58 -8.66 23.06
N GLY A 383 11.78 -8.21 22.63
CA GLY A 383 12.10 -7.93 21.23
C GLY A 383 12.33 -9.15 20.33
N ARG A 384 12.34 -10.38 20.86
CA ARG A 384 12.60 -11.58 20.05
C ARG A 384 11.53 -11.81 19.00
N ARG A 385 11.98 -12.11 17.78
CA ARG A 385 11.14 -12.48 16.65
C ARG A 385 10.95 -13.99 16.57
N HIS A 386 9.81 -14.43 16.06
CA HIS A 386 9.51 -15.86 15.97
C HIS A 386 10.46 -16.55 14.97
N PRO A 387 11.09 -17.67 15.34
CA PRO A 387 11.94 -18.42 14.42
C PRO A 387 11.09 -19.02 13.30
N VAL A 388 11.54 -18.92 12.06
CA VAL A 388 10.86 -19.57 10.95
C VAL A 388 11.35 -21.01 10.76
N THR A 389 10.43 -21.92 10.47
CA THR A 389 10.80 -23.24 9.98
C THR A 389 11.55 -23.10 8.67
N THR A 390 12.74 -23.69 8.59
CA THR A 390 13.54 -23.61 7.36
C THR A 390 12.84 -24.34 6.23
N GLY A 391 12.63 -23.67 5.10
CA GLY A 391 11.86 -24.25 4.00
C GLY A 391 11.78 -23.34 2.77
N LEU A 392 11.10 -23.85 1.75
CA LEU A 392 10.81 -23.08 0.56
C LEU A 392 9.78 -21.99 0.86
N ALA A 393 10.05 -20.79 0.40
CA ALA A 393 9.24 -19.60 0.64
C ALA A 393 9.18 -18.75 -0.62
N SER A 394 8.02 -18.17 -0.93
CA SER A 394 7.82 -17.41 -2.16
C SER A 394 8.36 -15.98 -2.05
N ALA A 395 8.89 -15.44 -3.14
CA ALA A 395 9.19 -14.03 -3.36
C ALA A 395 8.28 -13.53 -4.51
N PRO A 396 6.98 -13.26 -4.25
CA PRO A 396 5.93 -13.34 -5.28
C PRO A 396 5.98 -12.26 -6.37
N PHE A 397 6.60 -11.10 -6.13
CA PHE A 397 6.65 -10.03 -7.14
C PHE A 397 7.86 -9.11 -7.00
N HIS A 398 8.62 -8.96 -8.08
CA HIS A 398 9.66 -7.95 -8.21
C HIS A 398 9.72 -7.33 -9.61
N ILE A 399 10.15 -6.08 -9.65
CA ILE A 399 10.52 -5.35 -10.87
C ILE A 399 12.04 -5.27 -10.91
N ALA A 400 12.64 -5.61 -12.04
CA ALA A 400 14.09 -5.62 -12.22
C ALA A 400 14.51 -4.81 -13.45
N PRO A 401 14.63 -3.48 -13.34
CA PRO A 401 15.21 -2.69 -14.41
C PRO A 401 16.72 -2.92 -14.48
N GLU A 402 17.22 -3.05 -15.70
CA GLU A 402 18.63 -3.30 -15.99
C GLU A 402 19.09 -2.42 -17.15
N ILE A 403 20.26 -1.81 -17.00
CA ILE A 403 20.94 -1.10 -18.08
C ILE A 403 22.24 -1.83 -18.35
N GLY A 404 22.43 -2.30 -19.57
CA GLY A 404 23.64 -3.00 -19.94
C GLY A 404 24.32 -2.48 -21.19
N VAL A 405 25.62 -2.68 -21.20
CA VAL A 405 26.53 -2.26 -22.25
C VAL A 405 27.24 -3.48 -22.76
N ARG A 406 27.24 -3.63 -24.09
CA ARG A 406 28.02 -4.67 -24.72
C ARG A 406 29.48 -4.25 -24.82
N VAL A 407 30.35 -4.96 -24.13
CA VAL A 407 31.80 -4.71 -24.12
C VAL A 407 32.56 -5.58 -25.12
N SER A 408 31.98 -6.72 -25.52
CA SER A 408 32.52 -7.59 -26.58
C SER A 408 31.39 -8.28 -27.34
N LYS A 409 31.69 -8.93 -28.46
CA LYS A 409 30.72 -9.65 -29.29
C LYS A 409 29.82 -10.62 -28.51
N ARG A 410 30.31 -11.19 -27.41
CA ARG A 410 29.60 -12.14 -26.54
C ARG A 410 29.40 -11.66 -25.12
N ILE A 411 29.98 -10.52 -24.74
CA ILE A 411 30.01 -10.10 -23.34
C ILE A 411 29.19 -8.83 -23.16
N VAL A 412 28.30 -8.91 -22.20
CA VAL A 412 27.45 -7.83 -21.70
C VAL A 412 27.77 -7.63 -20.23
N LEU A 413 27.99 -6.37 -19.86
CA LEU A 413 28.05 -5.94 -18.47
C LEU A 413 26.86 -5.03 -18.20
N SER A 414 26.17 -5.25 -17.10
CA SER A 414 24.97 -4.49 -16.76
C SER A 414 24.92 -4.08 -15.31
N LEU A 415 24.30 -2.94 -15.06
CA LEU A 415 23.80 -2.52 -13.76
C LEU A 415 22.33 -2.91 -13.68
N PHE A 416 21.92 -3.59 -12.62
CA PHE A 416 20.51 -3.94 -12.40
C PHE A 416 20.07 -3.52 -11.00
N THR A 417 18.77 -3.27 -10.87
CA THR A 417 18.12 -3.20 -9.56
C THR A 417 17.03 -4.25 -9.46
N ARG A 418 16.62 -4.56 -8.23
CA ARG A 418 15.50 -5.43 -7.91
C ARG A 418 14.64 -4.70 -6.91
N LEU A 419 13.40 -4.43 -7.28
CA LEU A 419 12.41 -3.69 -6.50
C LEU A 419 11.31 -4.66 -6.15
N GLN A 420 11.14 -4.98 -4.86
CA GLN A 420 10.17 -5.97 -4.41
C GLN A 420 9.13 -5.33 -3.50
N VAL A 421 7.87 -5.50 -3.91
CA VAL A 421 6.68 -5.26 -3.10
C VAL A 421 6.24 -6.61 -2.56
N VAL A 422 6.08 -6.73 -1.25
CA VAL A 422 5.55 -7.95 -0.64
C VAL A 422 4.05 -7.78 -0.42
N SER A 423 3.25 -8.36 -1.31
CA SER A 423 1.84 -8.65 -1.06
C SER A 423 1.71 -9.98 -0.30
N GLY A 424 0.59 -10.21 0.39
CA GLY A 424 0.32 -11.49 1.05
C GLY A 424 0.68 -11.61 2.51
N SER A 425 1.41 -10.65 3.09
CA SER A 425 1.73 -10.72 4.53
C SER A 425 0.48 -10.45 5.37
N LYS A 426 0.12 -11.40 6.23
CA LYS A 426 -0.96 -11.33 7.21
C LYS A 426 -0.33 -11.32 8.59
N VAL A 427 0.13 -10.14 9.01
CA VAL A 427 0.61 -9.91 10.37
C VAL A 427 -0.31 -8.86 10.96
N PHE A 428 -1.05 -9.22 11.99
CA PHE A 428 -1.92 -8.30 12.70
C PHE A 428 -1.25 -7.84 13.99
N THR A 429 -1.66 -6.66 14.44
CA THR A 429 -1.24 -5.96 15.65
C THR A 429 -2.40 -5.01 15.99
N GLU A 430 -2.39 -4.40 17.15
CA GLU A 430 -3.23 -3.30 17.58
C GLU A 430 -3.23 -2.10 16.61
N ASP A 431 -4.35 -1.37 16.56
CA ASP A 431 -4.48 -0.17 15.75
C ASP A 431 -3.76 1.01 16.43
N PRO A 432 -2.63 1.51 15.87
CA PRO A 432 -1.88 2.61 16.48
C PRO A 432 -2.60 3.95 16.42
N SER A 433 -3.72 4.06 15.70
CA SER A 433 -4.54 5.28 15.66
C SER A 433 -5.51 5.39 16.83
N LYS A 434 -5.69 4.30 17.60
CA LYS A 434 -6.60 4.28 18.75
C LYS A 434 -5.86 4.59 20.03
N GLN A 435 -6.56 5.23 20.97
CA GLN A 435 -6.06 5.39 22.34
C GLN A 435 -5.99 4.02 23.03
N ALA A 436 -5.06 3.87 23.97
CA ALA A 436 -4.85 2.61 24.69
C ALA A 436 -6.13 2.09 25.35
N THR A 437 -6.97 2.97 25.89
CA THR A 437 -8.29 2.59 26.44
C THR A 437 -9.18 1.91 25.40
N ASP A 438 -9.36 2.54 24.25
CA ASP A 438 -10.26 2.05 23.20
C ASP A 438 -9.71 0.78 22.56
N SER A 439 -8.40 0.72 22.33
CA SER A 439 -7.74 -0.49 21.85
C SER A 439 -7.91 -1.64 22.83
N PHE A 440 -7.69 -1.40 24.13
CA PHE A 440 -7.82 -2.45 25.15
C PHE A 440 -9.25 -2.96 25.25
N VAL A 441 -10.23 -2.06 25.43
CA VAL A 441 -11.62 -2.44 25.71
C VAL A 441 -12.32 -3.00 24.47
N ASN A 442 -12.11 -2.40 23.30
CA ASN A 442 -12.90 -2.74 22.11
C ASN A 442 -12.18 -3.69 21.14
N GLU A 443 -10.85 -3.82 21.23
CA GLU A 443 -10.08 -4.69 20.31
C GLU A 443 -9.48 -5.87 21.05
N VAL A 444 -8.61 -5.61 22.03
CA VAL A 444 -7.87 -6.64 22.77
C VAL A 444 -8.82 -7.55 23.56
N ARG A 445 -9.86 -6.97 24.16
CA ARG A 445 -10.88 -7.68 24.95
C ARG A 445 -12.09 -8.13 24.13
N SER A 446 -12.02 -8.10 22.80
CA SER A 446 -13.10 -8.56 21.92
C SER A 446 -13.10 -10.09 21.78
N ALA A 447 -14.29 -10.70 21.70
CA ALA A 447 -14.43 -12.11 21.32
C ALA A 447 -14.10 -12.37 19.83
N ASN A 448 -14.01 -11.30 19.03
CA ASN A 448 -13.57 -11.30 17.64
C ASN A 448 -12.59 -10.14 17.46
N PRO A 449 -11.33 -10.26 17.91
CA PRO A 449 -10.36 -9.19 17.81
C PRO A 449 -10.17 -8.80 16.34
N PRO A 450 -10.36 -7.53 15.94
CA PRO A 450 -10.31 -7.15 14.54
C PRO A 450 -8.89 -7.23 13.96
N GLY A 451 -7.90 -6.76 14.74
CA GLY A 451 -6.50 -6.66 14.33
C GLY A 451 -6.26 -5.63 13.22
N PHE A 452 -5.25 -4.78 13.40
CA PHE A 452 -4.72 -3.90 12.37
C PHE A 452 -3.62 -4.61 11.57
N ARG A 453 -3.76 -4.67 10.24
CA ARG A 453 -2.78 -5.36 9.39
C ARG A 453 -1.51 -4.53 9.22
N ARG A 454 -0.37 -5.08 9.66
CA ARG A 454 0.96 -4.51 9.46
C ARG A 454 1.53 -4.98 8.12
N LYS A 455 1.78 -4.03 7.21
CA LYS A 455 2.43 -4.31 5.93
C LYS A 455 3.96 -4.28 6.10
N PRO A 456 4.69 -5.28 5.58
CA PRO A 456 6.14 -5.21 5.55
C PRO A 456 6.61 -4.04 4.68
N PRO A 457 7.79 -3.46 4.96
CA PRO A 457 8.33 -2.38 4.16
C PRO A 457 8.57 -2.80 2.70
N PHE A 458 8.87 -1.82 1.85
CA PHE A 458 9.45 -2.08 0.54
C PHE A 458 10.88 -2.66 0.65
N THR A 459 11.32 -3.43 -0.34
CA THR A 459 12.69 -3.99 -0.43
C THR A 459 13.32 -3.64 -1.76
N TRP A 460 14.62 -3.37 -1.74
CA TRP A 460 15.40 -3.08 -2.92
C TRP A 460 16.75 -3.78 -2.89
N ALA A 461 17.29 -4.08 -4.07
CA ALA A 461 18.66 -4.51 -4.27
C ALA A 461 19.25 -3.89 -5.53
N ILE A 462 20.56 -3.69 -5.56
CA ILE A 462 21.31 -3.17 -6.70
C ILE A 462 22.56 -4.02 -6.91
N GLY A 463 22.91 -4.30 -8.16
CA GLY A 463 24.08 -5.11 -8.45
C GLY A 463 24.56 -5.01 -9.89
N LEU A 464 25.63 -5.73 -10.14
CA LEU A 464 26.23 -5.87 -11.46
C LEU A 464 25.95 -7.27 -12.00
N LYS A 465 25.69 -7.36 -13.31
CA LYS A 465 25.53 -8.60 -14.06
C LYS A 465 26.62 -8.70 -15.12
N PHE A 466 27.26 -9.86 -15.19
CA PHE A 466 28.09 -10.29 -16.31
C PHE A 466 27.30 -11.35 -17.10
N LYS A 467 27.10 -11.16 -18.41
CA LYS A 467 26.41 -12.11 -19.28
C LYS A 467 27.28 -12.50 -20.46
N TYR A 468 27.45 -13.80 -20.68
CA TYR A 468 28.12 -14.40 -21.83
C TYR A 468 27.09 -15.04 -22.77
N PHE A 469 26.98 -14.53 -23.99
CA PHE A 469 26.05 -15.01 -25.01
C PHE A 469 26.66 -16.15 -25.85
N PHE A 470 25.89 -17.22 -26.01
CA PHE A 470 26.23 -18.39 -26.81
C PHE A 470 25.62 -18.31 -28.22
N GLY A 471 26.27 -18.95 -29.20
CA GLY A 471 25.79 -19.05 -30.58
C GLY A 471 26.37 -18.02 -31.54
N GLN A 472 25.81 -18.00 -32.75
CA GLN A 472 26.22 -17.09 -33.84
C GLN A 472 25.63 -15.68 -33.63
N GLU A 473 26.41 -14.65 -33.97
CA GLU A 473 26.13 -13.23 -33.69
C GLU A 473 24.90 -12.67 -34.42
N ASP A 474 24.49 -13.31 -35.51
CA ASP A 474 23.41 -12.88 -36.40
C ASP A 474 22.05 -13.48 -36.04
N LYS A 475 21.98 -14.40 -35.06
CA LYS A 475 20.73 -15.01 -34.65
C LYS A 475 19.91 -14.07 -33.76
N LYS A 476 18.61 -13.97 -34.07
CA LYS A 476 17.61 -13.25 -33.27
C LYS A 476 17.45 -13.84 -31.87
N PHE A 477 17.46 -15.17 -31.77
CA PHE A 477 17.40 -15.89 -30.49
C PHE A 477 18.81 -16.24 -30.02
N ARG A 478 19.15 -15.84 -28.80
CA ARG A 478 20.46 -16.09 -28.20
C ARG A 478 20.30 -16.47 -26.74
N VAL A 479 20.97 -17.54 -26.33
CA VAL A 479 21.02 -17.99 -24.94
C VAL A 479 22.25 -17.36 -24.29
N PHE A 480 22.18 -17.05 -23.00
CA PHE A 480 23.31 -16.57 -22.22
C PHE A 480 23.39 -17.27 -20.87
N ALA A 481 24.59 -17.27 -20.31
CA ALA A 481 24.86 -17.61 -18.92
C ALA A 481 25.81 -16.58 -18.33
N GLY A 482 25.82 -16.45 -17.02
CA GLY A 482 26.56 -15.38 -16.39
C GLY A 482 26.61 -15.46 -14.87
N ALA A 483 27.05 -14.35 -14.29
CA ALA A 483 27.15 -14.18 -12.85
C ALA A 483 26.70 -12.79 -12.45
N PHE A 484 26.30 -12.65 -11.20
CA PHE A 484 25.89 -11.37 -10.64
C PHE A 484 26.35 -11.23 -9.19
N ALA A 485 26.52 -10.00 -8.75
CA ALA A 485 26.81 -9.68 -7.36
C ALA A 485 26.31 -8.27 -7.03
N GLY A 486 26.00 -8.02 -5.76
CA GLY A 486 25.55 -6.71 -5.35
C GLY A 486 25.17 -6.60 -3.88
N TYR A 487 24.40 -5.56 -3.59
CA TYR A 487 23.98 -5.17 -2.26
C TYR A 487 22.50 -4.80 -2.21
N GLY A 488 21.84 -5.11 -1.10
CA GLY A 488 20.46 -4.81 -0.80
C GLY A 488 19.73 -6.04 -0.27
N THR A 489 18.42 -5.95 -0.13
CA THR A 489 17.65 -6.95 0.61
C THR A 489 16.47 -7.46 -0.21
N SER A 490 16.08 -8.69 0.08
CA SER A 490 14.90 -9.33 -0.47
C SER A 490 14.08 -9.94 0.67
N ARG A 491 12.80 -10.21 0.42
CA ARG A 491 11.89 -10.84 1.38
C ARG A 491 11.32 -12.12 0.83
N LEU A 492 11.28 -13.13 1.69
CA LEU A 492 10.65 -14.41 1.45
C LEU A 492 9.39 -14.51 2.32
N ARG A 493 8.24 -14.79 1.71
CA ARG A 493 6.95 -14.94 2.41
C ARG A 493 6.85 -16.35 3.01
N VAL A 494 6.58 -16.42 4.30
CA VAL A 494 6.57 -17.65 5.09
C VAL A 494 5.23 -17.77 5.83
N ASN A 495 4.64 -18.97 5.77
CA ASN A 495 3.54 -19.32 6.65
C ASN A 495 4.13 -19.71 8.01
N MET A 496 3.66 -19.07 9.08
CA MET A 496 4.20 -19.26 10.42
C MET A 496 3.71 -20.55 11.10
N GLY A 497 2.69 -21.21 10.55
CA GLY A 497 2.16 -22.48 11.06
C GLY A 497 1.22 -22.34 12.26
N PHE A 498 0.78 -21.12 12.57
CA PHE A 498 -0.20 -20.82 13.61
C PHE A 498 -1.10 -19.65 13.16
N SER A 499 -2.22 -19.43 13.84
CA SER A 499 -3.17 -18.34 13.57
C SER A 499 -2.57 -16.97 13.88
N ASN A 500 -3.28 -15.89 13.59
CA ASN A 500 -2.82 -14.56 14.03
C ASN A 500 -2.95 -14.39 15.55
N ASP A 501 -2.36 -13.34 16.11
CA ASP A 501 -2.45 -12.91 17.52
C ASP A 501 -3.04 -11.50 17.60
N ARG A 502 -4.29 -11.34 17.15
CA ARG A 502 -4.89 -10.02 16.89
C ARG A 502 -5.09 -9.17 18.14
N ASN A 503 -5.14 -9.78 19.32
CA ASN A 503 -5.20 -9.10 20.61
C ASN A 503 -3.82 -8.66 21.15
N GLY A 504 -2.72 -8.96 20.44
CA GLY A 504 -1.37 -8.51 20.78
C GLY A 504 -0.69 -9.30 21.90
N ASN A 505 -1.34 -10.32 22.48
CA ASN A 505 -0.78 -11.05 23.63
C ASN A 505 0.34 -12.03 23.26
N SER A 506 0.68 -12.14 21.97
CA SER A 506 1.63 -13.09 21.41
C SER A 506 1.24 -14.56 21.64
N VAL A 507 -0.02 -14.84 21.91
CA VAL A 507 -0.61 -16.18 21.90
C VAL A 507 -1.45 -16.28 20.62
N PRO A 508 -1.30 -17.33 19.80
CA PRO A 508 -2.12 -17.47 18.60
C PRO A 508 -3.61 -17.57 18.96
N ASP A 509 -4.45 -16.77 18.29
CA ASP A 509 -5.88 -16.64 18.56
C ASP A 509 -6.60 -18.01 18.62
N ALA A 510 -6.25 -18.97 17.75
CA ALA A 510 -6.86 -20.31 17.68
C ALA A 510 -6.57 -21.21 18.89
N ILE A 511 -5.58 -20.87 19.72
CA ILE A 511 -5.25 -21.57 20.96
C ILE A 511 -5.25 -20.62 22.15
N ASP A 512 -5.96 -19.50 22.04
CA ASP A 512 -5.98 -18.49 23.09
C ASP A 512 -6.59 -19.07 24.38
N ILE A 513 -5.98 -18.69 25.50
CA ILE A 513 -6.32 -19.23 26.82
C ILE A 513 -6.07 -18.18 27.89
N ALA A 514 -6.95 -18.15 28.88
CA ALA A 514 -6.92 -17.14 29.94
C ALA A 514 -5.85 -17.39 31.01
N TYR A 515 -5.25 -18.57 31.07
CA TYR A 515 -4.33 -18.93 32.14
C TYR A 515 -3.29 -19.99 31.76
N SER A 516 -2.19 -20.02 32.52
CA SER A 516 -1.15 -21.04 32.47
C SER A 516 -0.78 -21.49 33.89
N GLY A 517 -0.31 -22.72 34.05
CA GLY A 517 0.19 -23.17 35.34
C GLY A 517 0.38 -24.68 35.41
N PRO A 518 0.98 -25.18 36.50
CA PRO A 518 1.09 -26.61 36.74
C PRO A 518 -0.29 -27.25 36.81
N ALA A 519 -0.50 -28.30 36.02
CA ALA A 519 -1.70 -29.12 36.10
C ALA A 519 -1.54 -30.17 37.20
N ASP A 520 -2.59 -30.38 37.99
CA ASP A 520 -2.70 -31.51 38.90
C ASP A 520 -2.61 -32.81 38.07
N PRO A 521 -1.65 -33.70 38.36
CA PRO A 521 -1.48 -34.95 37.63
C PRO A 521 -2.70 -35.88 37.64
N ALA A 522 -3.58 -35.78 38.65
CA ALA A 522 -4.76 -36.61 38.80
C ALA A 522 -5.97 -36.07 38.03
N THR A 523 -6.12 -34.75 37.91
CA THR A 523 -7.31 -34.12 37.30
C THR A 523 -7.02 -33.46 35.95
N GLY A 524 -5.75 -33.21 35.63
CA GLY A 524 -5.33 -32.42 34.47
C GLY A 524 -5.71 -30.94 34.56
N GLN A 525 -6.29 -30.49 35.69
CA GLN A 525 -6.69 -29.10 35.89
C GLN A 525 -5.56 -28.28 36.52
N VAL A 526 -5.48 -27.00 36.17
CA VAL A 526 -4.54 -26.08 36.83
C VAL A 526 -5.14 -25.66 38.16
N ASP A 527 -4.36 -25.81 39.23
CA ASP A 527 -4.73 -25.24 40.52
C ASP A 527 -4.75 -23.71 40.40
N VAL A 528 -5.93 -23.14 40.62
CA VAL A 528 -6.19 -21.71 40.53
C VAL A 528 -5.30 -20.91 41.49
N ALA A 529 -4.88 -21.49 42.63
CA ALA A 529 -3.97 -20.85 43.57
C ALA A 529 -2.52 -20.77 43.06
N ASN A 530 -2.13 -21.61 42.09
CA ASN A 530 -0.80 -21.70 41.50
C ASN A 530 -0.77 -21.31 40.01
N CYS A 531 -1.81 -20.61 39.58
CA CYS A 531 -2.07 -20.20 38.22
C CYS A 531 -1.44 -18.83 37.91
N THR A 532 -1.01 -18.64 36.66
CA THR A 532 -0.61 -17.34 36.10
C THR A 532 -1.63 -16.90 35.07
N ALA A 533 -2.22 -15.71 35.26
CA ALA A 533 -3.16 -15.13 34.32
C ALA A 533 -2.44 -14.77 33.02
N VAL A 534 -2.97 -15.19 31.88
CA VAL A 534 -2.43 -14.82 30.56
C VAL A 534 -2.98 -13.45 30.22
N TRP A 535 -2.14 -12.47 29.90
CA TRP A 535 -2.67 -11.16 29.48
C TRP A 535 -3.43 -11.33 28.14
N PRO A 536 -4.60 -10.69 27.92
CA PRO A 536 -5.26 -9.62 28.68
C PRO A 536 -6.31 -10.11 29.70
N TYR A 537 -6.21 -11.37 30.16
CA TYR A 537 -7.22 -12.06 30.96
C TYR A 537 -6.94 -11.96 32.46
N ALA A 538 -7.13 -10.77 33.02
CA ALA A 538 -6.82 -10.49 34.43
C ALA A 538 -7.52 -11.45 35.43
N ASP A 539 -8.73 -11.93 35.11
CA ASP A 539 -9.49 -12.88 35.93
C ASP A 539 -9.32 -14.34 35.48
N GLY A 540 -8.36 -14.65 34.61
CA GLY A 540 -8.14 -16.00 34.10
C GLY A 540 -7.92 -17.05 35.19
N CYS A 541 -7.25 -16.65 36.28
CA CYS A 541 -7.02 -17.43 37.50
C CYS A 541 -8.04 -17.15 38.61
N ASN A 542 -9.25 -16.68 38.30
CA ASN A 542 -10.28 -16.48 39.32
C ASN A 542 -11.22 -17.68 39.35
N ALA A 543 -11.23 -18.47 40.43
CA ALA A 543 -12.08 -19.66 40.53
C ALA A 543 -13.58 -19.31 40.52
N THR A 544 -13.93 -18.09 40.93
CA THR A 544 -15.33 -17.64 41.08
C THR A 544 -15.84 -16.80 39.91
N ASN A 545 -14.93 -16.28 39.07
CA ASN A 545 -15.26 -15.53 37.86
C ASN A 545 -14.69 -16.23 36.63
N GLU A 546 -15.58 -16.71 35.75
CA GLU A 546 -15.17 -17.43 34.53
C GLU A 546 -15.18 -16.55 33.28
N SER A 547 -15.53 -15.25 33.40
CA SER A 547 -15.72 -14.35 32.24
C SER A 547 -14.54 -14.37 31.28
N ASP A 548 -13.33 -14.35 31.83
CA ASP A 548 -12.09 -14.28 31.06
C ASP A 548 -11.74 -15.62 30.41
N ARG A 549 -12.06 -16.74 31.08
CA ARG A 549 -11.94 -18.08 30.50
C ARG A 549 -12.91 -18.25 29.33
N MET A 550 -14.15 -17.77 29.47
CA MET A 550 -15.14 -17.80 28.40
C MET A 550 -14.75 -16.88 27.24
N LEU A 551 -14.19 -15.71 27.52
CA LEU A 551 -13.73 -14.78 26.48
C LEU A 551 -12.57 -15.38 25.67
N ALA A 552 -11.53 -15.88 26.32
CA ALA A 552 -10.42 -16.55 25.64
C ALA A 552 -10.90 -17.75 24.81
N GLY A 553 -11.79 -18.58 25.38
CA GLY A 553 -12.41 -19.68 24.66
C GLY A 553 -13.24 -19.22 23.46
N SER A 554 -13.89 -18.04 23.54
CA SER A 554 -14.62 -17.46 22.42
C SER A 554 -13.68 -16.97 21.32
N VAL A 555 -12.56 -16.34 21.66
CA VAL A 555 -11.52 -15.95 20.68
C VAL A 555 -11.01 -17.18 19.93
N ALA A 556 -10.66 -18.24 20.67
CA ALA A 556 -10.22 -19.49 20.07
C ALA A 556 -11.27 -20.15 19.19
N ALA A 557 -12.53 -20.22 19.65
CA ALA A 557 -13.63 -20.83 18.90
C ALA A 557 -14.04 -20.03 17.65
N ASN A 558 -13.96 -18.70 17.72
CA ASN A 558 -14.31 -17.82 16.60
C ASN A 558 -13.18 -17.71 15.57
N THR A 559 -11.96 -18.09 15.92
CA THR A 559 -10.83 -18.08 14.99
C THR A 559 -10.99 -19.21 13.96
N PRO A 560 -11.05 -18.89 12.65
CA PRO A 560 -11.18 -19.93 11.63
C PRO A 560 -10.00 -20.91 11.68
N SER A 561 -10.26 -22.20 11.47
CA SER A 561 -9.21 -23.22 11.38
C SER A 561 -8.24 -23.00 10.21
N THR A 562 -8.62 -22.18 9.23
CA THR A 562 -7.79 -21.74 8.11
C THR A 562 -7.02 -20.44 8.39
N ASP A 563 -7.23 -19.80 9.55
CA ASP A 563 -6.49 -18.60 9.92
C ASP A 563 -5.02 -18.96 10.09
N THR A 564 -4.18 -18.33 9.28
CA THR A 564 -2.75 -18.57 9.25
C THR A 564 -2.04 -17.23 9.21
N ARG A 565 -1.08 -17.08 10.12
CA ARG A 565 -0.18 -15.93 10.11
C ARG A 565 0.84 -16.10 8.99
N ILE A 566 0.97 -15.06 8.17
CA ILE A 566 1.90 -15.05 7.05
C ILE A 566 2.82 -13.85 7.21
N ASP A 567 4.09 -14.09 7.45
CA ASP A 567 5.09 -13.04 7.58
C ASP A 567 6.20 -13.19 6.54
N THR A 568 7.27 -12.44 6.70
CA THR A 568 8.41 -12.39 5.81
C THR A 568 9.71 -12.61 6.55
N VAL A 569 10.66 -13.20 5.84
CA VAL A 569 12.05 -13.30 6.25
C VAL A 569 12.87 -12.41 5.34
N LYS A 570 13.67 -11.53 5.93
CA LYS A 570 14.55 -10.62 5.21
C LYS A 570 15.93 -11.26 4.98
N ILE A 571 16.36 -11.31 3.73
CA ILE A 571 17.66 -11.88 3.31
C ILE A 571 18.59 -10.79 2.76
N GLY A 572 19.90 -10.97 2.90
CA GLY A 572 20.96 -10.03 2.49
C GLY A 572 21.76 -9.44 3.68
N PRO A 573 22.34 -8.24 3.57
CA PRO A 573 22.31 -7.36 2.41
C PRO A 573 23.28 -7.69 1.26
N GLY A 574 24.25 -8.58 1.42
CA GLY A 574 25.13 -9.01 0.32
C GLY A 574 24.50 -10.14 -0.50
N PHE A 575 24.75 -10.16 -1.81
CA PHE A 575 24.39 -11.30 -2.65
C PHE A 575 25.37 -11.57 -3.79
N VAL A 576 25.48 -12.84 -4.19
CA VAL A 576 26.26 -13.31 -5.35
C VAL A 576 25.56 -14.53 -5.96
N GLY A 577 25.60 -14.66 -7.28
CA GLY A 577 24.89 -15.75 -7.94
C GLY A 577 25.29 -15.98 -9.39
N GLY A 578 24.69 -17.03 -9.95
CA GLY A 578 24.74 -17.36 -11.36
C GLY A 578 23.41 -17.05 -12.03
N LEU A 579 23.46 -16.75 -13.32
CA LEU A 579 22.26 -16.52 -14.12
C LEU A 579 22.31 -17.31 -15.42
N VAL A 580 21.14 -17.69 -15.92
CA VAL A 580 20.94 -18.25 -17.26
C VAL A 580 19.69 -17.67 -17.87
N GLY A 581 19.68 -17.49 -19.18
CA GLY A 581 18.51 -16.91 -19.84
C GLY A 581 18.63 -16.86 -21.34
N PHE A 582 17.67 -16.18 -21.96
CA PHE A 582 17.70 -15.93 -23.39
C PHE A 582 17.31 -14.49 -23.70
N ASN A 583 17.74 -14.04 -24.87
CA ASN A 583 17.33 -12.80 -25.50
C ASN A 583 16.80 -13.12 -26.90
N TYR A 584 15.62 -12.62 -27.23
CA TYR A 584 14.96 -12.81 -28.51
C TYR A 584 14.69 -11.46 -29.19
N GLN A 585 15.49 -11.12 -30.19
CA GLN A 585 15.35 -9.89 -30.97
C GLN A 585 14.17 -9.99 -31.94
N ILE A 586 13.08 -9.28 -31.66
CA ILE A 586 11.88 -9.29 -32.50
C ILE A 586 12.10 -8.37 -33.71
N VAL A 587 12.37 -7.10 -33.44
CA VAL A 587 12.70 -6.05 -34.42
C VAL A 587 13.95 -5.29 -33.99
N LYS A 588 14.50 -4.41 -34.82
CA LYS A 588 15.82 -3.77 -34.63
C LYS A 588 16.05 -3.16 -33.23
N ASN A 589 15.03 -2.53 -32.64
CA ASN A 589 15.14 -1.79 -31.38
C ASN A 589 14.37 -2.46 -30.21
N PHE A 590 13.82 -3.65 -30.43
CA PHE A 590 12.97 -4.32 -29.46
C PHE A 590 13.25 -5.84 -29.43
N ALA A 591 13.50 -6.33 -28.22
CA ALA A 591 13.70 -7.74 -27.92
C ALA A 591 12.89 -8.15 -26.68
N LEU A 592 12.74 -9.44 -26.46
CA LEU A 592 12.27 -10.02 -25.20
C LEU A 592 13.44 -10.73 -24.52
N PHE A 593 13.43 -10.75 -23.19
CA PHE A 593 14.35 -11.60 -22.42
C PHE A 593 13.61 -12.37 -21.36
N ALA A 594 14.12 -13.55 -21.03
CA ALA A 594 13.81 -14.25 -19.80
C ALA A 594 15.12 -14.66 -19.13
N GLU A 595 15.16 -14.59 -17.81
CA GLU A 595 16.34 -14.87 -17.00
C GLU A 595 15.94 -15.57 -15.71
N LEU A 596 16.68 -16.63 -15.38
CA LEU A 596 16.68 -17.27 -14.08
C LEU A 596 17.95 -16.86 -13.35
N ASP A 597 17.78 -16.11 -12.27
CA ASP A 597 18.85 -15.73 -11.34
C ASP A 597 18.85 -16.68 -10.14
N VAL A 598 19.98 -17.33 -9.85
CA VAL A 598 20.17 -18.16 -8.66
C VAL A 598 21.25 -17.55 -7.79
N GLY A 599 20.84 -16.90 -6.70
CA GLY A 599 21.70 -16.11 -5.84
C GLY A 599 21.76 -16.60 -4.40
N GLY A 600 22.96 -16.66 -3.84
CA GLY A 600 23.19 -16.72 -2.40
C GLY A 600 23.15 -15.33 -1.78
N TRP A 601 22.39 -15.17 -0.70
CA TRP A 601 22.21 -13.92 0.06
C TRP A 601 22.79 -14.09 1.47
N PHE A 602 23.49 -13.08 1.99
CA PHE A 602 24.27 -13.12 3.25
C PHE A 602 24.50 -11.70 3.80
N PRO A 603 24.96 -11.48 5.06
CA PRO A 603 25.23 -12.45 6.10
C PRO A 603 24.10 -12.60 7.15
N SER A 604 23.09 -11.72 7.19
CA SER A 604 22.11 -11.73 8.30
C SER A 604 21.31 -13.04 8.34
N THR A 605 21.09 -13.62 7.16
CA THR A 605 20.49 -14.93 6.98
C THR A 605 21.04 -15.46 5.67
N ALA A 606 22.00 -16.40 5.74
CA ALA A 606 22.44 -17.12 4.56
C ALA A 606 21.20 -17.71 3.88
N SER A 607 20.91 -17.42 2.62
CA SER A 607 19.72 -17.93 1.92
C SER A 607 20.03 -18.12 0.45
N LEU A 608 19.22 -18.94 -0.23
CA LEU A 608 19.24 -19.07 -1.68
C LEU A 608 17.94 -18.48 -2.22
N LEU A 609 18.03 -17.68 -3.27
CA LEU A 609 16.90 -17.10 -3.99
C LEU A 609 17.00 -17.48 -5.46
N PHE A 610 15.89 -17.97 -6.00
CA PHE A 610 15.67 -18.29 -7.40
C PHE A 610 14.67 -17.28 -7.92
N ASP A 611 15.11 -16.33 -8.75
CA ASP A 611 14.23 -15.33 -9.36
C ASP A 611 14.07 -15.64 -10.85
N LEU A 612 12.82 -15.79 -11.30
CA LEU A 612 12.47 -15.83 -12.71
C LEU A 612 11.99 -14.45 -13.14
N THR A 613 12.67 -13.85 -14.10
CA THR A 613 12.39 -12.51 -14.61
C THR A 613 12.14 -12.56 -16.11
N LEU A 614 11.07 -11.92 -16.57
CA LEU A 614 10.70 -11.81 -17.98
C LEU A 614 10.42 -10.35 -18.31
N GLY A 615 10.79 -9.88 -19.50
CA GLY A 615 10.37 -8.55 -19.91
C GLY A 615 10.84 -8.10 -21.29
N PRO A 616 10.44 -6.89 -21.70
CA PRO A 616 10.97 -6.23 -22.88
C PRO A 616 12.41 -5.76 -22.69
N VAL A 617 13.11 -5.66 -23.82
CA VAL A 617 14.43 -5.07 -23.95
C VAL A 617 14.39 -4.03 -25.07
N ILE A 618 14.76 -2.80 -24.74
CA ILE A 618 14.96 -1.72 -25.70
C ILE A 618 16.43 -1.68 -26.06
N THR A 619 16.74 -1.68 -27.36
CA THR A 619 18.12 -1.80 -27.84
C THR A 619 18.54 -0.64 -28.72
N PHE A 620 19.75 -0.09 -28.49
CA PHE A 620 20.28 1.12 -29.15
C PHE A 620 21.56 0.87 -29.96
#